data_AF-A0A254U131-F1
#
_entry.id   AF-A0A254U131-F1
#
_cell.length_a   1.000
_cell.length_b   1.000
_cell.length_c   1.000
_cell.angle_alpha   90.00
_cell.angle_beta   90.00
_cell.angle_gamma   90.00
#
_symmetry.space_group_name_H-M   'P 1'
#
loop_
_entity.id
_entity.type
_entity.pdbx_description
1 polymer ?
#
loop_
_entity_poly.entity_id
_entity_poly.type
_entity_poly.pdbx_seq_one_letter_code
_entity_poly.pdbx_strand_id
1 'polypeptide(L)'
;MNDADELERLLDKDGFKIWGFVIYRCTYQSDSDWEKMMIRFHKRVKKYLQYYNGLDLLDRFTPTVLEDRSFEGATVASLRNKFNKWDVTAVKEEQGINPSHLWRLKNGRYRFFIMVDQEALDSILSTLDNDIHGGFVRLVNAEWKPEELDEEELAERGGPGPEEELLEGCTEEDVGWMKVC
;
A
#
# COMPACT_ATOMS: atom_id res chain seq x y z
N MET A 1 21.44 11.74 7.65
CA MET A 1 20.39 11.35 6.70
C MET A 1 19.29 10.71 7.52
N ASN A 2 18.19 11.44 7.70
CA ASN A 2 16.99 10.92 8.33
C ASN A 2 16.07 10.28 7.26
N ASP A 3 14.90 9.78 7.67
CA ASP A 3 13.98 9.09 6.76
C ASP A 3 13.45 10.00 5.64
N ALA A 4 13.28 11.30 5.90
CA ALA A 4 12.87 12.27 4.87
C ALA A 4 14.00 12.53 3.87
N ASP A 5 15.23 12.71 4.34
CA ASP A 5 16.40 12.88 3.46
C ASP A 5 16.58 11.67 2.53
N GLU A 6 16.40 10.45 3.07
CA GLU A 6 16.52 9.23 2.27
C GLU A 6 15.38 9.10 1.26
N LEU A 7 14.15 9.46 1.64
CA LEU A 7 13.02 9.51 0.72
C LEU A 7 13.29 10.49 -0.44
N GLU A 8 13.71 11.73 -0.14
CA GLU A 8 14.04 12.73 -1.16
C GLU A 8 15.12 12.20 -2.12
N ARG A 9 16.21 11.66 -1.56
CA ARG A 9 17.33 11.10 -2.33
C ARG A 9 16.89 9.96 -3.25
N LEU A 10 15.98 9.10 -2.80
CA LEU A 10 15.43 8.00 -3.60
C LEU A 10 14.51 8.51 -4.72
N LEU A 11 13.64 9.48 -4.41
CA LEU A 11 12.76 10.09 -5.41
C LEU A 11 13.57 10.76 -6.53
N ASP A 12 14.62 11.50 -6.17
CA ASP A 12 15.46 12.20 -7.14
C ASP A 12 16.32 11.23 -7.95
N LYS A 13 16.85 10.16 -7.31
CA LYS A 13 17.59 9.10 -8.00
C LYS A 13 16.73 8.41 -9.06
N ASP A 14 15.47 8.14 -8.74
CA ASP A 14 14.55 7.44 -9.64
C ASP A 14 13.83 8.41 -10.60
N GLY A 15 14.04 9.73 -10.47
CA GLY A 15 13.47 10.77 -11.34
C GLY A 15 11.98 11.01 -11.11
N PHE A 16 11.48 10.73 -9.90
CA PHE A 16 10.06 10.81 -9.59
C PHE A 16 9.63 12.25 -9.38
N LYS A 17 8.52 12.67 -9.97
CA LYS A 17 7.94 14.00 -9.77
C LYS A 17 7.00 14.01 -8.57
N ILE A 18 6.27 12.92 -8.36
CA ILE A 18 5.32 12.77 -7.27
C ILE A 18 5.57 11.48 -6.49
N TRP A 19 5.15 11.46 -5.23
CA TRP A 19 5.22 10.30 -4.35
C TRP A 19 3.94 10.13 -3.52
N GLY A 20 3.83 9.02 -2.80
CA GLY A 20 2.63 8.62 -2.09
C GLY A 20 2.04 7.33 -2.66
N PHE A 21 1.21 6.66 -1.87
CA PHE A 21 0.60 5.39 -2.26
C PHE A 21 -0.70 5.56 -3.05
N VAL A 22 -1.06 4.53 -3.81
CA VAL A 22 -2.42 4.33 -4.28
C VAL A 22 -3.25 3.78 -3.14
N ILE A 23 -4.46 4.32 -2.96
CA ILE A 23 -5.39 3.95 -1.92
C ILE A 23 -6.67 3.45 -2.60
N TYR A 24 -6.99 2.17 -2.44
CA TYR A 24 -8.27 1.62 -2.83
C TYR A 24 -9.28 1.84 -1.71
N ARG A 25 -10.34 2.59 -2.01
CA ARG A 25 -11.50 2.69 -1.14
C ARG A 25 -12.38 1.46 -1.35
N CYS A 26 -12.47 0.60 -0.33
CA CYS A 26 -13.24 -0.65 -0.37
C CYS A 26 -14.46 -0.63 0.57
N THR A 27 -14.79 0.55 1.11
CA THR A 27 -16.00 0.78 1.90
C THR A 27 -16.73 2.04 1.45
N TYR A 28 -18.06 1.92 1.34
CA TYR A 28 -18.96 2.98 0.91
C TYR A 28 -20.12 3.23 1.89
N GLN A 29 -19.99 2.75 3.14
CA GLN A 29 -21.04 2.90 4.15
C GLN A 29 -21.27 4.37 4.56
N SER A 30 -20.21 5.18 4.60
CA SER A 30 -20.27 6.58 5.03
C SER A 30 -19.17 7.41 4.37
N ASP A 31 -19.55 8.35 3.50
CA ASP A 31 -18.62 9.31 2.88
C ASP A 31 -18.01 10.25 3.94
N SER A 32 -18.79 10.63 4.96
CA SER A 32 -18.29 11.48 6.04
C SER A 32 -17.18 10.81 6.84
N ASP A 33 -17.29 9.50 7.08
CA ASP A 33 -16.27 8.76 7.83
C ASP A 33 -15.02 8.53 6.98
N TRP A 34 -15.21 8.26 5.69
CA TRP A 34 -14.12 8.25 4.71
C TRP A 34 -13.34 9.58 4.71
N GLU A 35 -14.03 10.71 4.63
CA GLU A 35 -13.41 12.05 4.67
C GLU A 35 -12.61 12.28 5.96
N LYS A 36 -13.16 11.89 7.12
CA LYS A 36 -12.45 11.99 8.41
C LYS A 36 -11.17 11.15 8.41
N MET A 37 -11.22 9.93 7.86
CA MET A 37 -10.04 9.07 7.74
C MET A 37 -8.98 9.73 6.86
N MET A 38 -9.36 10.25 5.69
CA MET A 38 -8.43 10.94 4.79
C MET A 38 -7.80 12.17 5.43
N ILE A 39 -8.56 12.93 6.22
CA ILE A 39 -8.02 14.06 7.02
C ILE A 39 -6.97 13.55 8.03
N ARG A 40 -7.26 12.46 8.74
CA ARG A 40 -6.31 11.85 9.69
C ARG A 40 -5.05 11.35 9.00
N PHE A 41 -5.19 10.69 7.84
CA PHE A 41 -4.07 10.21 7.03
C PHE A 41 -3.11 11.36 6.65
N HIS A 42 -3.63 12.44 6.05
CA HIS A 42 -2.81 13.59 5.67
C HIS A 42 -2.16 14.27 6.89
N LYS A 43 -2.90 14.39 8.00
CA LYS A 43 -2.37 14.94 9.26
C LYS A 43 -1.21 14.10 9.80
N ARG A 44 -1.27 12.77 9.70
CA ARG A 44 -0.19 11.87 10.11
C ARG A 44 1.05 12.06 9.24
N VAL A 45 0.90 12.04 7.92
CA VAL A 45 2.02 12.27 6.99
C VAL A 45 2.70 13.60 7.27
N LYS A 46 1.93 14.68 7.43
CA LYS A 46 2.47 16.01 7.76
C LYS A 46 3.24 16.02 9.08
N LYS A 47 2.73 15.36 10.13
CA LYS A 47 3.42 15.26 11.43
C LYS A 47 4.74 14.50 11.33
N TYR A 48 4.75 13.37 10.61
CA TYR A 48 5.96 12.58 10.38
C TYR A 48 7.02 13.38 9.62
N LEU A 49 6.63 14.05 8.54
CA LEU A 49 7.56 14.90 7.79
C LEU A 49 8.05 16.10 8.61
N GLN A 50 7.19 16.70 9.45
CA GLN A 50 7.61 17.75 10.36
C GLN A 50 8.66 17.26 11.36
N TYR A 51 8.49 16.05 11.91
CA TYR A 51 9.44 15.45 12.84
C TYR A 51 10.81 15.22 12.20
N TYR A 52 10.83 14.80 10.93
CA TYR A 52 12.05 14.58 10.16
C TYR A 52 12.52 15.81 9.36
N ASN A 53 11.95 16.99 9.61
CA ASN A 53 12.31 18.24 8.92
C ASN A 53 12.24 18.15 7.37
N GLY A 54 11.28 17.38 6.85
CA GLY A 54 11.06 17.15 5.41
C GLY A 54 9.71 17.69 4.92
N LEU A 55 9.27 18.84 5.42
CA LEU A 55 7.96 19.41 5.06
C LEU A 55 7.87 19.83 3.58
N ASP A 56 9.00 20.12 2.95
CA ASP A 56 9.16 20.38 1.52
C ASP A 56 8.71 19.18 0.65
N LEU A 57 8.83 17.96 1.15
CA LEU A 57 8.35 16.76 0.45
C LEU A 57 6.82 16.76 0.28
N LEU A 58 6.07 17.53 1.08
CA LEU A 58 4.62 17.64 0.91
C LEU A 58 4.23 18.22 -0.45
N ASP A 59 5.09 19.03 -1.08
CA ASP A 59 4.81 19.63 -2.40
C ASP A 59 4.69 18.57 -3.51
N ARG A 60 5.35 17.42 -3.32
CA ARG A 60 5.33 16.26 -4.24
C ARG A 60 4.43 15.13 -3.72
N PHE A 61 3.84 15.27 -2.53
CA PHE A 61 3.01 14.23 -1.93
C PHE A 61 1.63 14.18 -2.58
N THR A 62 1.41 13.19 -3.43
CA THR A 62 0.21 13.00 -4.25
C THR A 62 -0.31 11.56 -4.09
N PRO A 63 -0.91 11.20 -2.93
CA PRO A 63 -1.61 9.93 -2.82
C PRO A 63 -2.78 9.88 -3.82
N THR A 64 -3.00 8.73 -4.43
CA THR A 64 -4.07 8.56 -5.43
C THR A 64 -5.15 7.67 -4.86
N VAL A 65 -6.35 8.23 -4.66
CA VAL A 65 -7.51 7.45 -4.23
C VAL A 65 -8.22 6.91 -5.47
N LEU A 66 -8.42 5.59 -5.52
CA LEU A 66 -9.23 4.92 -6.52
C LEU A 66 -10.57 4.52 -5.87
N GLU A 67 -11.65 5.07 -6.41
CA GLU A 67 -13.02 4.87 -5.91
C GLU A 67 -13.90 4.28 -7.02
N ASP A 68 -14.44 3.09 -6.76
CA ASP A 68 -15.38 2.39 -7.60
C ASP A 68 -16.19 1.46 -6.69
N ARG A 69 -17.52 1.52 -6.77
CA ARG A 69 -18.39 0.68 -5.91
C ARG A 69 -18.14 -0.81 -6.09
N SER A 70 -17.60 -1.26 -7.22
CA SER A 70 -17.17 -2.65 -7.42
C SER A 70 -16.00 -3.08 -6.52
N PHE A 71 -15.36 -2.15 -5.81
CA PHE A 71 -14.33 -2.45 -4.82
C PHE A 71 -14.90 -2.83 -3.46
N GLU A 72 -16.20 -2.64 -3.23
CA GLU A 72 -16.86 -3.08 -2.00
C GLU A 72 -16.82 -4.61 -1.90
N GLY A 73 -16.18 -5.12 -0.84
CA GLY A 73 -15.96 -6.56 -0.67
C GLY A 73 -14.95 -7.18 -1.63
N ALA A 74 -14.15 -6.38 -2.34
CA ALA A 74 -13.08 -6.88 -3.19
C ALA A 74 -11.99 -7.58 -2.36
N THR A 75 -11.49 -8.71 -2.85
CA THR A 75 -10.35 -9.40 -2.25
C THR A 75 -9.04 -8.73 -2.64
N VAL A 76 -8.00 -8.92 -1.83
CA VAL A 76 -6.63 -8.45 -2.10
C VAL A 76 -6.16 -8.94 -3.47
N ALA A 77 -6.40 -10.21 -3.81
CA ALA A 77 -6.02 -10.79 -5.10
C ALA A 77 -6.69 -10.06 -6.29
N SER A 78 -7.98 -9.70 -6.16
CA SER A 78 -8.69 -8.95 -7.20
C SER A 78 -8.14 -7.53 -7.39
N LEU A 79 -7.74 -6.87 -6.29
CA LEU A 79 -7.15 -5.54 -6.32
C LEU A 79 -5.72 -5.54 -6.84
N ARG A 80 -4.91 -6.58 -6.56
CA ARG A 80 -3.58 -6.76 -7.20
C ARG A 80 -3.69 -6.75 -8.72
N ASN A 81 -4.65 -7.49 -9.27
CA ASN A 81 -4.89 -7.54 -10.72
C ASN A 81 -5.30 -6.19 -11.31
N LYS A 82 -6.05 -5.37 -10.56
CA LYS A 82 -6.42 -4.01 -10.99
C LYS A 82 -5.22 -3.06 -10.90
N PHE A 83 -4.45 -3.15 -9.82
CA PHE A 83 -3.26 -2.34 -9.61
C PHE A 83 -2.18 -2.59 -10.68
N ASN A 84 -1.88 -3.85 -10.99
CA ASN A 84 -0.92 -4.24 -12.02
C ASN A 84 -1.35 -3.90 -13.47
N LYS A 85 -2.60 -3.42 -13.65
CA LYS A 85 -3.06 -2.83 -14.91
C LYS A 85 -2.94 -1.31 -14.89
N TRP A 86 -3.19 -0.71 -13.73
CA TRP A 86 -3.10 0.72 -13.51
C TRP A 86 -1.65 1.21 -13.63
N ASP A 87 -0.71 0.53 -12.98
CA ASP A 87 0.71 0.92 -12.88
C ASP A 87 1.40 1.05 -14.26
N VAL A 88 1.09 0.16 -15.21
CA VAL A 88 1.59 0.16 -16.59
C VAL A 88 1.33 1.50 -17.29
N THR A 89 0.18 2.13 -17.03
CA THR A 89 -0.16 3.43 -17.62
C THR A 89 0.28 4.58 -16.72
N ALA A 90 0.05 4.45 -15.41
CA ALA A 90 0.26 5.52 -14.43
C ALA A 90 1.72 5.98 -14.36
N VAL A 91 2.69 5.08 -14.39
CA VAL A 91 4.12 5.46 -14.31
C VAL A 91 4.53 6.42 -15.44
N LYS A 92 3.98 6.20 -16.64
CA LYS A 92 4.29 7.03 -17.80
C LYS A 92 3.61 8.39 -17.69
N GLU A 93 2.35 8.41 -17.26
CA GLU A 93 1.56 9.64 -17.14
C GLU A 93 2.04 10.52 -15.98
N GLU A 94 2.33 9.91 -14.83
CA GLU A 94 2.70 10.60 -13.60
C GLU A 94 4.18 11.00 -13.58
N GLN A 95 5.07 10.09 -13.98
CA GLN A 95 6.53 10.29 -13.87
C GLN A 95 7.17 10.61 -15.21
N GLY A 96 6.55 10.24 -16.33
CA GLY A 96 7.20 10.30 -17.65
C GLY A 96 8.18 9.15 -17.90
N ILE A 97 8.11 8.08 -17.11
CA ILE A 97 9.04 6.93 -17.19
C ILE A 97 8.42 5.84 -18.07
N ASN A 98 9.26 5.16 -18.86
CA ASN A 98 8.81 4.01 -19.65
C ASN A 98 8.45 2.84 -18.72
N PRO A 99 7.26 2.23 -18.85
CA PRO A 99 6.86 1.08 -18.04
C PRO A 99 7.84 -0.10 -18.08
N SER A 100 8.59 -0.26 -19.17
CA SER A 100 9.62 -1.30 -19.27
C SER A 100 10.78 -1.13 -18.28
N HIS A 101 10.89 0.02 -17.61
CA HIS A 101 11.89 0.29 -16.59
C HIS A 101 11.37 0.13 -15.16
N LEU A 102 10.06 -0.13 -14.96
CA LEU A 102 9.43 -0.23 -13.64
C LEU A 102 10.14 -1.22 -12.71
N TRP A 103 10.49 -2.40 -13.21
CA TRP A 103 11.18 -3.46 -12.46
C TRP A 103 12.55 -3.04 -11.89
N ARG A 104 13.15 -1.96 -12.40
CA ARG A 104 14.42 -1.42 -11.88
C ARG A 104 14.23 -0.41 -10.76
N LEU A 105 13.04 0.15 -10.63
CA LEU A 105 12.74 1.21 -9.68
C LEU A 105 12.45 0.57 -8.32
N LYS A 106 13.02 1.13 -7.24
CA LYS A 106 12.82 0.61 -5.88
C LYS A 106 11.73 1.40 -5.14
N ASN A 107 10.70 1.84 -5.86
CA ASN A 107 9.73 2.77 -5.32
C ASN A 107 8.52 2.04 -4.71
N GLY A 108 7.95 2.65 -3.67
CA GLY A 108 6.76 2.11 -3.02
C GLY A 108 5.47 2.29 -3.82
N ARG A 109 5.35 3.35 -4.62
CA ARG A 109 4.09 3.77 -5.28
C ARG A 109 3.57 2.77 -6.31
N TYR A 110 4.46 2.15 -7.08
CA TYR A 110 4.11 1.19 -8.14
C TYR A 110 4.32 -0.27 -7.72
N ARG A 111 4.62 -0.52 -6.44
CA ARG A 111 4.83 -1.86 -5.88
C ARG A 111 3.84 -2.19 -4.77
N PHE A 112 3.44 -1.19 -4.00
CA PHE A 112 2.49 -1.36 -2.91
C PHE A 112 1.28 -0.44 -3.09
N PHE A 113 0.12 -0.91 -2.64
CA PHE A 113 -1.07 -0.09 -2.48
C PHE A 113 -1.66 -0.29 -1.10
N ILE A 114 -2.45 0.71 -0.69
CA ILE A 114 -3.22 0.68 0.54
C ILE A 114 -4.63 0.23 0.18
N MET A 115 -5.13 -0.76 0.88
CA MET A 115 -6.53 -1.15 0.86
C MET A 115 -7.18 -0.67 2.15
N VAL A 116 -8.32 0.02 2.02
CA VAL A 116 -9.13 0.48 3.15
C VAL A 116 -10.52 -0.13 3.03
N ASP A 117 -10.72 -1.23 3.75
CA ASP A 117 -12.02 -1.82 3.99
C ASP A 117 -12.71 -1.17 5.20
N GLN A 118 -13.90 -1.66 5.55
CA GLN A 118 -14.63 -1.16 6.71
C GLN A 118 -13.84 -1.37 8.01
N GLU A 119 -13.15 -2.51 8.15
CA GLU A 119 -12.36 -2.84 9.35
C GLU A 119 -11.25 -1.81 9.58
N ALA A 120 -10.48 -1.48 8.53
CA ALA A 120 -9.43 -0.47 8.57
C ALA A 120 -10.00 0.93 8.88
N LEU A 121 -11.14 1.28 8.25
CA LEU A 121 -11.80 2.56 8.50
C LEU A 121 -12.21 2.72 9.97
N ASP A 122 -12.89 1.72 10.53
CA ASP A 122 -13.34 1.70 11.92
C ASP A 122 -12.16 1.70 12.89
N SER A 123 -11.11 0.93 12.56
CA SER A 123 -9.87 0.89 13.33
C SER A 123 -9.23 2.26 13.45
N ILE A 124 -9.13 3.01 12.35
CA ILE A 124 -8.59 4.37 12.39
C ILE A 124 -9.51 5.31 13.17
N LEU A 125 -10.82 5.27 12.93
CA LEU A 125 -11.76 6.24 13.52
C LEU A 125 -12.03 6.04 15.01
N SER A 126 -11.91 4.80 15.49
CA SER A 126 -12.01 4.46 16.92
C SER A 126 -10.85 4.98 17.76
N THR A 127 -9.74 5.37 17.13
CA THR A 127 -8.57 5.92 17.82
C THR A 127 -8.73 7.41 18.09
N LEU A 128 -7.98 7.92 19.07
CA LEU A 128 -7.95 9.36 19.36
C LEU A 128 -7.25 10.12 18.23
N ASP A 129 -7.72 11.33 17.91
CA ASP A 129 -7.17 12.19 16.85
C ASP A 129 -5.68 12.55 17.01
N ASN A 130 -5.12 12.41 18.21
CA ASN A 130 -3.72 12.67 18.53
C ASN A 130 -2.86 11.40 18.56
N ASP A 131 -3.48 10.22 18.52
CA ASP A 131 -2.79 8.93 18.47
C ASP A 131 -2.26 8.67 17.06
N ILE A 132 -0.94 8.63 16.95
CA ILE A 132 -0.22 8.39 15.69
C ILE A 132 0.10 6.91 15.50
N HIS A 133 -0.08 6.08 16.53
CA HIS A 133 0.18 4.63 16.49
C HIS A 133 -1.12 3.82 16.49
N GLY A 134 -2.26 4.47 16.72
CA GLY A 134 -3.56 3.83 16.73
C GLY A 134 -4.13 3.57 15.33
N GLY A 135 -4.82 2.44 15.18
CA GLY A 135 -5.53 2.08 13.96
C GLY A 135 -4.60 1.51 12.89
N PHE A 136 -5.16 0.90 11.84
CA PHE A 136 -4.36 0.33 10.76
C PHE A 136 -5.01 0.51 9.39
N VAL A 137 -4.18 0.38 8.35
CA VAL A 137 -4.60 0.08 6.98
C VAL A 137 -3.94 -1.21 6.51
N ARG A 138 -4.46 -1.83 5.44
CA ARG A 138 -3.80 -2.97 4.80
C ARG A 138 -2.82 -2.45 3.75
N LEU A 139 -1.53 -2.68 3.95
CA LEU A 139 -0.50 -2.46 2.94
C LEU A 139 -0.31 -3.76 2.15
N VAL A 140 -0.56 -3.69 0.84
CA VAL A 140 -0.50 -4.86 -0.05
C VAL A 140 0.71 -4.76 -0.96
N ASN A 141 1.50 -5.84 -1.04
CA ASN A 141 2.50 -6.01 -2.09
C ASN A 141 1.82 -6.52 -3.36
N ALA A 142 1.86 -5.73 -4.43
CA ALA A 142 1.19 -6.03 -5.70
C ALA A 142 1.92 -7.11 -6.51
N GLU A 143 3.22 -7.27 -6.27
CA GLU A 143 4.08 -8.23 -6.96
C GLU A 143 4.12 -9.60 -6.26
N TRP A 144 3.56 -9.70 -5.05
CA TRP A 144 3.57 -10.95 -4.29
C TRP A 144 2.79 -12.05 -5.04
N LYS A 145 3.37 -13.25 -5.02
CA LYS A 145 2.78 -14.49 -5.52
C LYS A 145 3.03 -15.59 -4.47
N PRO A 146 2.13 -16.57 -4.35
CA PRO A 146 2.39 -17.76 -3.55
C PRO A 146 3.70 -18.42 -3.98
N GLU A 147 4.40 -19.03 -3.02
CA GLU A 147 5.58 -19.83 -3.33
C GLU A 147 5.11 -21.14 -4.00
N GLU A 148 5.62 -21.41 -5.20
CA GLU A 148 5.37 -22.68 -5.90
C GLU A 148 6.60 -23.56 -5.68
N LEU A 149 6.53 -24.45 -4.68
CA LEU A 149 7.59 -25.42 -4.40
C LEU A 149 7.33 -26.71 -5.17
N ASP A 150 8.39 -27.27 -5.78
CA ASP A 150 8.32 -28.60 -6.37
C ASP A 150 8.48 -29.72 -5.31
N GLU A 151 8.31 -30.97 -5.73
CA GLU A 151 8.39 -32.13 -4.82
C GLU A 151 9.77 -32.28 -4.17
N GLU A 152 10.86 -31.90 -4.86
CA GLU A 152 12.21 -31.98 -4.34
C GLU A 152 12.44 -30.89 -3.27
N GLU A 153 12.01 -29.65 -3.56
CA GLU A 153 12.08 -28.52 -2.63
C GLU A 153 11.21 -28.75 -1.38
N LEU A 154 10.02 -29.33 -1.54
CA LEU A 154 9.16 -29.73 -0.42
C LEU A 154 9.82 -30.83 0.42
N ALA A 155 10.46 -31.81 -0.22
CA ALA A 155 11.15 -32.88 0.49
C ALA A 155 12.36 -32.36 1.28
N GLU A 156 13.12 -31.40 0.74
CA GLU A 156 14.21 -30.73 1.46
C GLU A 156 13.73 -29.96 2.68
N ARG A 157 12.53 -29.37 2.63
CA ARG A 157 11.89 -28.69 3.77
C ARG A 157 11.25 -29.63 4.79
N GLY A 158 11.27 -30.94 4.54
CA GLY A 158 10.66 -31.94 5.42
C GLY A 158 9.15 -32.13 5.21
N GLY A 159 8.64 -31.74 4.05
CA GLY A 159 7.22 -31.79 3.68
C GLY A 159 6.55 -30.41 3.70
N PRO A 160 5.25 -30.34 3.36
CA PRO A 160 4.49 -29.10 3.47
C PRO A 160 4.46 -28.60 4.93
N GLY A 161 4.53 -27.28 5.10
CA GLY A 161 4.33 -26.64 6.40
C GLY A 161 2.90 -26.87 6.94
N PRO A 162 2.64 -26.52 8.21
CA PRO A 162 1.27 -26.54 8.73
C PRO A 162 0.38 -25.62 7.89
N GLU A 163 -0.80 -26.10 7.47
CA GLU A 163 -1.80 -25.26 6.82
C GLU A 163 -2.33 -24.22 7.83
N GLU A 164 -2.16 -22.94 7.54
CA GLU A 164 -2.70 -21.85 8.36
C GLU A 164 -4.20 -21.63 8.11
N GLU A 165 -4.84 -20.83 8.98
CA GLU A 165 -6.23 -20.43 8.78
C GLU A 165 -6.42 -19.70 7.44
N LEU A 166 -7.48 -20.04 6.71
CA LEU A 166 -7.79 -19.46 5.40
C LEU A 166 -8.02 -17.94 5.49
N LEU A 167 -7.10 -17.16 4.91
CA LEU A 167 -7.22 -15.72 4.73
C LEU A 167 -7.44 -15.40 3.26
N GLU A 168 -8.68 -15.04 2.91
CA GLU A 168 -9.09 -14.74 1.52
C GLU A 168 -8.72 -15.84 0.50
N GLY A 169 -8.72 -17.10 0.95
CA GLY A 169 -8.39 -18.26 0.12
C GLY A 169 -6.90 -18.63 0.10
N CYS A 170 -6.07 -18.01 0.95
CA CYS A 170 -4.66 -18.33 1.11
C CYS A 170 -4.40 -18.97 2.49
N THR A 171 -3.61 -20.03 2.52
CA THR A 171 -3.16 -20.75 3.74
C THR A 171 -1.65 -20.63 3.96
N GLU A 172 -0.99 -19.77 3.19
CA GLU A 172 0.45 -19.47 3.34
C GLU A 172 0.68 -18.57 4.56
N GLU A 173 1.86 -18.68 5.17
CA GLU A 173 2.27 -17.82 6.29
C GLU A 173 2.37 -16.34 5.86
N ASP A 174 2.96 -16.07 4.68
CA ASP A 174 2.96 -14.73 4.07
C ASP A 174 1.89 -14.67 2.99
N VAL A 175 0.85 -13.88 3.21
CA VAL A 175 -0.26 -13.66 2.25
C VAL A 175 0.00 -12.45 1.33
N GLY A 176 1.17 -11.82 1.43
CA GLY A 176 1.62 -10.68 0.62
C GLY A 176 0.96 -9.35 0.98
N TRP A 177 0.40 -9.24 2.18
CA TRP A 177 -0.13 -8.00 2.75
C TRP A 177 -0.06 -8.04 4.26
N MET A 178 -0.05 -6.87 4.89
CA MET A 178 -0.03 -6.75 6.35
C MET A 178 -0.83 -5.52 6.81
N LYS A 179 -1.26 -5.53 8.07
CA LYS A 179 -1.82 -4.35 8.73
C LYS A 179 -0.68 -3.44 9.19
N VAL A 180 -0.70 -2.17 8.80
CA VAL A 180 0.29 -1.14 9.16
C VAL A 180 -0.39 0.06 9.84
N CYS A 181 0.25 0.64 10.85
CA CYS A 181 -0.29 1.72 11.69
C CYS A 181 0.22 3.10 11.29
#